data_AF-A0A939JTG9-F1
#
_entry.id   AF-A0A939JTG9-F1
#
_cell.length_a   1.000
_cell.length_b   1.000
_cell.length_c   1.000
_cell.angle_alpha   90.00
_cell.angle_beta   90.00
_cell.angle_gamma   90.00
#
_symmetry.space_group_name_H-M   'P 1'
#
loop_
_entity.id
_entity.type
_entity.pdbx_description
1 polymer ?
#
loop_
_entity_poly.entity_id
_entity_poly.type
_entity_poly.pdbx_seq_one_letter_code
_entity_poly.pdbx_strand_id
1 'polypeptide(L)' 'MAKLYVRSVRKNYPDLDHISDDSLITYGNAICVARSTSAKAFGEQAKKTMQELGTTSTQTAQILGSADAFCR' A
#
# COMPACT_ATOMS: atom_id res chain seq x y z
N MET A 1 7.78 10.82 4.81
CA MET A 1 6.63 9.89 4.74
C MET A 1 7.01 8.58 4.07
N ALA A 2 7.29 8.58 2.75
CA ALA A 2 7.65 7.38 1.98
C ALA A 2 8.72 6.47 2.63
N LYS A 3 9.84 7.04 3.09
CA LYS A 3 10.91 6.26 3.77
C LYS A 3 10.46 5.55 5.06
N LEU A 4 9.58 6.18 5.85
CA LEU A 4 9.08 5.58 7.10
C LEU A 4 8.07 4.48 6.80
N TYR A 5 7.21 4.70 5.82
CA TYR A 5 6.27 3.71 5.32
C TYR A 5 6.99 2.47 4.77
N VAL A 6 7.93 2.63 3.83
CA VAL A 6 8.70 1.51 3.27
C VAL A 6 9.45 0.77 4.37
N ARG A 7 10.12 1.49 5.28
CA ARG A 7 10.80 0.87 6.43
C ARG A 7 9.84 0.08 7.31
N SER A 8 8.62 0.58 7.52
CA SER A 8 7.59 -0.13 8.30
C SER A 8 7.15 -1.41 7.59
N VAL A 9 6.92 -1.35 6.27
CA VAL A 9 6.54 -2.52 5.48
C VAL A 9 7.64 -3.59 5.55
N ARG A 10 8.89 -3.23 5.27
CA ARG A 10 10.06 -4.14 5.32
C ARG A 10 10.27 -4.76 6.69
N LYS A 11 9.99 -4.02 7.75
CA LYS A 11 10.18 -4.50 9.13
C LYS A 11 9.10 -5.51 9.55
N ASN A 12 7.86 -5.28 9.15
CA ASN A 12 6.72 -6.04 9.68
C ASN A 12 6.22 -7.14 8.74
N TYR A 13 6.51 -7.04 7.44
CA TYR A 13 5.97 -7.93 6.41
C TYR A 13 7.09 -8.42 5.46
N PRO A 14 7.96 -9.34 5.94
CA PRO A 14 9.06 -9.87 5.14
C PRO A 14 8.57 -10.64 3.90
N ASP A 15 7.31 -11.10 3.90
CA ASP A 15 6.67 -11.74 2.75
C ASP A 15 6.42 -10.77 1.58
N LEU A 16 6.56 -9.46 1.79
CA LEU A 16 6.48 -8.42 0.76
C LEU A 16 7.85 -8.05 0.15
N ASP A 17 8.93 -8.77 0.48
CA ASP A 17 10.29 -8.49 -0.04
C ASP A 17 10.44 -8.65 -1.55
N HIS A 18 9.53 -9.38 -2.19
CA HIS A 18 9.47 -9.50 -3.65
C HIS A 18 8.93 -8.24 -4.36
N ILE A 19 8.30 -7.31 -3.63
CA ILE A 19 7.76 -6.06 -4.17
C ILE A 19 8.85 -4.99 -4.06
N SER A 20 9.06 -4.17 -5.08
CA SER A 20 10.06 -3.10 -5.02
C SER A 20 9.65 -1.94 -4.09
N ASP A 21 10.62 -1.21 -3.53
CA ASP A 21 10.35 -0.01 -2.73
C ASP A 21 9.59 1.05 -3.54
N ASP A 22 9.92 1.23 -4.82
CA ASP A 22 9.23 2.19 -5.71
C ASP A 22 7.78 1.80 -5.95
N SER A 23 7.50 0.50 -6.11
CA SER A 23 6.14 -0.03 -6.20
C SER A 23 5.39 0.26 -4.90
N LEU A 24 5.96 -0.06 -3.74
CA LEU A 24 5.35 0.23 -2.45
C LEU A 24 5.00 1.71 -2.32
N ILE A 25 5.92 2.62 -2.67
CA ILE A 25 5.71 4.07 -2.59
C ILE A 25 4.60 4.51 -3.55
N THR A 26 4.60 4.00 -4.78
CA THR A 26 3.60 4.33 -5.80
C THR A 26 2.19 3.97 -5.34
N TYR A 27 1.97 2.72 -4.94
CA TYR A 27 0.66 2.28 -4.47
C TYR A 27 0.30 2.92 -3.13
N GLY A 28 1.26 3.07 -2.21
CA GLY A 28 1.09 3.78 -0.93
C GLY A 28 0.55 5.20 -1.11
N ASN A 29 1.15 5.97 -2.02
CA ASN A 29 0.70 7.34 -2.34
C ASN A 29 -0.69 7.33 -3.00
N ALA A 30 -0.93 6.42 -3.95
CA ALA A 30 -2.21 6.31 -4.63
C ALA A 30 -3.35 5.97 -3.65
N ILE A 31 -3.08 5.20 -2.59
CA ILE A 31 -4.02 4.90 -1.51
C ILE A 31 -4.35 6.15 -0.71
N CYS A 32 -3.35 6.98 -0.37
CA CYS A 32 -3.60 8.24 0.32
C CYS A 32 -4.52 9.17 -0.50
N VAL A 33 -4.31 9.25 -1.82
CA VAL A 33 -5.17 10.03 -2.71
C VAL A 33 -6.58 9.45 -2.78
N ALA A 34 -6.71 8.13 -2.92
CA ALA A 34 -7.98 7.44 -3.00
C ALA A 34 -8.80 7.59 -1.72
N ARG A 35 -8.16 7.46 -0.54
CA ARG A 35 -8.77 7.68 0.78
C ARG A 35 -9.34 9.09 0.91
N SER A 36 -8.59 10.11 0.48
CA SER A 36 -9.04 11.50 0.53
C SER A 36 -10.19 11.80 -0.43
N THR A 37 -10.47 10.91 -1.39
CA THR A 37 -11.52 11.08 -2.39
C THR A 37 -12.84 10.41 -1.97
N SER A 38 -12.84 9.10 -1.76
CA SER A 38 -14.03 8.35 -1.31
C SER A 38 -13.72 6.92 -0.89
N ALA A 39 -14.63 6.30 -0.13
CA ALA A 39 -14.55 4.88 0.21
C ALA A 39 -14.59 3.96 -1.03
N LYS A 40 -15.32 4.36 -2.09
CA LYS A 40 -15.34 3.62 -3.36
C LYS A 40 -13.98 3.66 -4.04
N ALA A 41 -13.37 4.84 -4.14
CA ALA A 41 -12.04 5.01 -4.73
C ALA A 41 -10.98 4.21 -3.97
N PHE A 42 -11.08 4.17 -2.64
CA PHE A 42 -10.21 3.33 -1.80
C PHE A 42 -10.32 1.84 -2.16
N GLY A 43 -11.54 1.32 -2.29
CA GLY A 43 -11.79 -0.07 -2.68
C GLY A 43 -11.29 -0.41 -4.09
N GLU A 44 -11.46 0.50 -5.05
CA GLU A 44 -10.93 0.33 -6.42
C GLU A 44 -9.39 0.34 -6.43
N GLN A 45 -8.77 1.24 -5.66
CA GLN A 45 -7.32 1.30 -5.53
C GLN A 45 -6.75 0.05 -4.85
N ALA A 46 -7.44 -0.48 -3.84
CA ALA A 46 -7.09 -1.74 -3.19
C ALA A 46 -7.08 -2.90 -4.21
N LYS A 47 -8.14 -3.01 -5.01
CA LYS A 47 -8.25 -4.04 -6.06
C LYS A 47 -7.15 -3.90 -7.12
N LYS A 48 -6.85 -2.68 -7.54
CA LYS A 48 -5.78 -2.39 -8.51
C LYS A 48 -4.42 -2.79 -7.96
N THR A 49 -4.12 -2.40 -6.71
CA THR A 49 -2.86 -2.75 -6.03
C THR A 49 -2.67 -4.26 -5.96
N MET A 50 -3.73 -4.99 -5.58
CA MET A 50 -3.71 -6.45 -5.52
C MET A 50 -3.38 -7.10 -6.87
N GLN A 51 -4.01 -6.62 -7.95
CA GLN A 51 -3.82 -7.15 -9.29
C GLN A 51 -2.43 -6.84 -9.86
N GLU A 52 -1.97 -5.60 -9.72
CA GLU A 52 -0.72 -5.14 -10.34
C GLU A 52 0.53 -5.58 -9.56
N LEU A 53 0.43 -5.75 -8.24
CA LEU A 53 1.51 -6.31 -7.43
C LEU A 53 1.49 -7.83 -7.32
N GLY A 54 0.44 -8.49 -7.83
CA GLY A 54 0.27 -9.93 -7.67
C GLY A 54 0.15 -10.37 -6.21
N THR A 55 -0.28 -9.47 -5.32
CA THR A 55 -0.38 -9.73 -3.88
C THR A 55 -1.65 -10.47 -3.52
N THR A 56 -1.62 -11.18 -2.40
CA THR A 56 -2.85 -11.69 -1.79
C THR A 56 -3.68 -10.55 -1.17
N SER A 57 -4.94 -10.82 -0.83
CA SER A 57 -5.77 -9.85 -0.11
C SER A 57 -5.15 -9.43 1.22
N THR A 58 -4.51 -10.36 1.93
CA THR A 58 -3.82 -10.09 3.21
C THR A 58 -2.63 -9.15 3.02
N GLN A 59 -1.77 -9.46 2.05
CA GLN A 59 -0.61 -8.65 1.69
C GLN A 59 -1.03 -7.25 1.25
N THR A 60 -2.07 -7.17 0.43
CA THR A 60 -2.65 -5.90 0.02
C THR A 60 -3.08 -5.11 1.25
N ALA A 61 -3.88 -5.70 2.15
CA ALA A 61 -4.33 -5.03 3.37
C ALA A 61 -3.18 -4.53 4.26
N GLN A 62 -2.06 -5.26 4.35
CA GLN A 62 -0.86 -4.82 5.08
C GLN A 62 -0.21 -3.58 4.43
N ILE A 63 -0.10 -3.58 3.10
CA ILE A 63 0.38 -2.43 2.31
C ILE A 63 -0.55 -1.23 2.54
N LEU A 64 -1.87 -1.42 2.39
CA LEU A 64 -2.84 -0.33 2.54
C LEU A 64 -2.87 0.22 3.96
N GLY A 65 -2.97 -0.66 4.97
CA GLY A 65 -3.03 -0.26 6.38
C GLY A 65 -1.74 0.45 6.83
N SER A 66 -0.59 0.02 6.31
CA SER A 66 0.67 0.72 6.55
C SER A 66 0.66 2.09 5.89
N ALA A 67 0.30 2.18 4.61
CA ALA A 67 0.24 3.45 3.91
C ALA A 67 -0.70 4.44 4.62
N ASP A 68 -1.87 3.96 5.03
CA ASP A 68 -2.90 4.71 5.75
C ASP A 68 -2.38 5.37 7.03
N ALA A 69 -1.60 4.65 7.82
CA ALA A 69 -0.98 5.15 9.05
C ALA A 69 0.01 6.30 8.80
N PHE A 70 0.53 6.42 7.57
CA PHE A 70 1.45 7.48 7.17
C PHE A 70 0.80 8.55 6.29
N CYS A 71 -0.42 8.35 5.79
CA CYS A 71 -1.19 9.36 5.06
C CYS A 71 -1.56 10.51 6.02
N ARG A 72 -0.90 11.66 5.86
CA ARG A 72 -1.27 12.93 6.50
C ARG A 72 -1.53 13.98 5.43
#